data_AF-A0A7Z0AAS0-F1
#
_entry.id   AF-A0A7Z0AAS0-F1
#
_cell.length_a   1.000
_cell.length_b   1.000
_cell.length_c   1.000
_cell.angle_alpha   90.00
_cell.angle_beta   90.00
_cell.angle_gamma   90.00
#
_symmetry.space_group_name_H-M   'P 1'
#
loop_
_entity.id
_entity.type
_entity.pdbx_description
1 polymer ?
#
loop_
_entity_poly.entity_id
_entity_poly.type
_entity_poly.pdbx_seq_one_letter_code
_entity_poly.pdbx_strand_id
1 'polypeptide(L)'
;MSPATDDDRRREGMNVRRQVLGGAHVDAASAGADEFTGDFQDFITRYAWGDIWQRPGLARRDRSIAVLTALAAHGHLDELGMHVRAAVRNGLSDSEIKEVLLQSAIYVGVPAANSAFKVAQRVLADVHAGEQPASETDKVFDADKSVDDIADGSTVLIGGFGNAGQPWELIDALRHQGARDLTVVNNNAGNGEVGLAALLKAGQVRKIICSFPRQKDSQVFDELYRAGEIELELVPQGNLAERIRAGGAGIGGFFTPTGYGTALAEGKETRTIDGRGYVFEMPIRADVALIKAHRADVRGNLVYRKTARNFGPIMATAAATTIAQVQDVVPLGGIDPENVVTPGIYVDRVVRTQVQPAPVKEQA
;
A
#
# COMPACT_ATOMS: atom_id res chain seq x y z
N MET A 1 -52.90 21.61 0.43
CA MET A 1 -51.53 21.91 -0.05
C MET A 1 -51.52 21.71 -1.56
N SER A 2 -51.02 22.67 -2.34
CA SER A 2 -50.77 22.43 -3.77
C SER A 2 -49.78 21.27 -3.92
N PRO A 3 -49.92 20.41 -4.95
CA PRO A 3 -48.93 19.39 -5.25
C PRO A 3 -47.56 20.02 -5.46
N ALA A 4 -46.49 19.43 -4.90
CA ALA A 4 -45.13 19.86 -5.17
C ALA A 4 -44.85 19.83 -6.68
N THR A 5 -44.17 20.85 -7.20
CA THR A 5 -43.74 20.88 -8.61
C THR A 5 -42.62 19.88 -8.84
N ASP A 6 -42.33 19.53 -10.10
CA ASP A 6 -41.25 18.59 -10.41
C ASP A 6 -39.87 19.13 -10.03
N ASP A 7 -39.67 20.45 -10.11
CA ASP A 7 -38.45 21.09 -9.62
C ASP A 7 -38.33 21.03 -8.09
N ASP A 8 -39.44 21.19 -7.37
CA ASP A 8 -39.44 21.01 -5.91
C ASP A 8 -39.11 19.57 -5.53
N ARG A 9 -39.70 18.59 -6.23
CA ARG A 9 -39.42 17.16 -6.05
C ARG A 9 -37.97 16.82 -6.35
N ARG A 10 -37.38 17.41 -7.40
CA ARG A 10 -36.00 17.16 -7.79
C ARG A 10 -35.03 17.71 -6.75
N ARG A 11 -35.25 18.96 -6.32
CA ARG A 11 -34.43 19.62 -5.30
C ARG A 11 -34.48 18.87 -3.97
N GLU A 12 -35.68 18.60 -3.47
CA GLU A 12 -35.84 17.92 -2.19
C GLU A 12 -35.45 16.44 -2.28
N GLY A 13 -35.71 15.79 -3.41
CA GLY A 13 -35.25 14.44 -3.69
C GLY A 13 -33.73 14.32 -3.65
N MET A 14 -33.01 15.30 -4.20
CA MET A 14 -31.54 15.32 -4.10
C MET A 14 -31.07 15.42 -2.65
N ASN A 15 -31.71 16.26 -1.82
CA ASN A 15 -31.40 16.37 -0.39
C ASN A 15 -31.58 15.04 0.33
N VAL A 16 -32.73 14.38 0.14
CA VAL A 16 -33.04 13.09 0.77
C VAL A 16 -32.11 11.99 0.26
N ARG A 17 -31.88 11.93 -1.06
CA ARG A 17 -30.96 10.97 -1.69
C ARG A 17 -29.57 11.05 -1.07
N ARG A 18 -29.06 12.26 -0.82
CA ARG A 18 -27.75 12.47 -0.18
C ARG A 18 -27.74 12.07 1.29
N GLN A 19 -28.82 12.34 2.03
CA GLN A 19 -28.94 11.91 3.43
C GLN A 19 -28.99 10.38 3.56
N VAL A 20 -29.70 9.71 2.65
CA VAL A 20 -29.87 8.25 2.69
C VAL A 20 -28.68 7.51 2.10
N LEU A 21 -28.15 7.92 0.95
CA LEU A 21 -27.07 7.23 0.22
C LEU A 21 -25.67 7.78 0.47
N GLY A 22 -25.54 9.01 0.99
CA GLY A 22 -24.27 9.70 1.23
C GLY A 22 -23.87 10.59 0.05
N GLY A 23 -23.32 11.78 0.35
CA GLY A 23 -23.01 12.81 -0.65
C GLY A 23 -22.05 12.32 -1.75
N ALA A 24 -20.93 11.70 -1.37
CA ALA A 24 -19.92 11.24 -2.33
C ALA A 24 -20.46 10.21 -3.34
N HIS A 25 -21.36 9.32 -2.92
CA HIS A 25 -21.99 8.34 -3.81
C HIS A 25 -22.91 9.04 -4.82
N VAL A 26 -23.70 10.01 -4.35
CA VAL A 26 -24.62 10.79 -5.20
C VAL A 26 -23.84 11.65 -6.20
N ASP A 27 -22.72 12.24 -5.79
CA ASP A 27 -21.87 13.04 -6.67
C ASP A 27 -21.24 12.17 -7.78
N ALA A 28 -20.72 10.99 -7.43
CA ALA A 28 -20.17 10.06 -8.41
C ALA A 28 -21.24 9.58 -9.42
N ALA A 29 -22.44 9.24 -8.93
CA ALA A 29 -23.55 8.84 -9.80
C ALA A 29 -24.01 9.97 -10.73
N SER A 30 -23.98 11.22 -10.26
CA SER A 30 -24.35 12.39 -11.07
C SER A 30 -23.27 12.75 -12.09
N ALA A 31 -22.00 12.58 -11.75
CA ALA A 31 -20.87 12.84 -12.64
C ALA A 31 -20.73 11.79 -13.75
N GLY A 32 -21.18 10.56 -13.50
CA GLY A 32 -21.22 9.48 -14.49
C GLY A 32 -22.50 9.47 -15.34
N ALA A 33 -23.45 10.36 -15.10
CA ALA A 33 -24.65 10.46 -15.90
C ALA A 33 -24.35 11.15 -17.24
N ASP A 34 -24.76 10.51 -18.32
CA ASP A 34 -24.64 10.99 -19.69
C ASP A 34 -26.03 11.21 -20.30
N GLU A 35 -26.08 11.58 -21.59
CA GLU A 35 -27.33 11.79 -22.31
C GLU A 35 -28.24 10.55 -22.29
N PHE A 36 -27.66 9.34 -22.20
CA PHE A 36 -28.41 8.08 -22.18
C PHE A 36 -29.05 7.80 -20.81
N THR A 37 -28.39 8.18 -19.72
CA THR A 37 -28.81 7.85 -18.35
C THR A 37 -29.41 9.02 -17.56
N GLY A 38 -29.28 10.25 -18.06
CA GLY A 38 -29.70 11.48 -17.37
C GLY A 38 -31.17 11.50 -16.98
N ASP A 39 -32.09 11.23 -17.92
CA ASP A 39 -33.53 11.22 -17.65
C ASP A 39 -33.94 10.18 -16.60
N PHE A 40 -33.26 9.03 -16.61
CA PHE A 40 -33.50 7.97 -15.63
C PHE A 40 -33.02 8.37 -14.23
N GLN A 41 -31.86 9.03 -14.13
CA GLN A 41 -31.35 9.56 -12.85
C GLN A 41 -32.26 10.66 -12.29
N ASP A 42 -32.79 11.53 -13.16
CA ASP A 42 -33.77 12.54 -12.75
C ASP A 42 -35.07 11.91 -12.26
N PHE A 43 -35.62 10.94 -13.01
CA PHE A 43 -36.82 10.20 -12.62
C PHE A 43 -36.68 9.56 -11.22
N ILE A 44 -35.58 8.81 -10.99
CA ILE A 44 -35.30 8.21 -9.68
C ILE A 44 -35.20 9.29 -8.60
N THR A 45 -34.50 10.40 -8.88
CA THR A 45 -34.33 11.51 -7.94
C THR A 45 -35.67 12.10 -7.53
N ARG A 46 -36.55 12.42 -8.47
CA ARG A 46 -37.86 13.01 -8.19
C ARG A 46 -38.81 12.06 -7.48
N TYR A 47 -38.94 10.83 -7.96
CA TYR A 47 -40.00 9.95 -7.49
C TYR A 47 -39.59 9.08 -6.31
N ALA A 48 -38.42 8.44 -6.36
CA ALA A 48 -37.96 7.62 -5.24
C ALA A 48 -37.67 8.52 -4.03
N TRP A 49 -36.83 9.53 -4.23
CA TRP A 49 -36.31 10.34 -3.12
C TRP A 49 -37.17 11.59 -2.84
N GLY A 50 -37.68 12.24 -3.89
CA GLY A 50 -38.51 13.46 -3.80
C GLY A 50 -39.96 13.23 -3.37
N ASP A 51 -40.47 11.99 -3.49
CA ASP A 51 -41.84 11.63 -3.11
C ASP A 51 -41.83 10.45 -2.12
N ILE A 52 -41.58 9.22 -2.60
CA ILE A 52 -41.86 7.99 -1.84
C ILE A 52 -41.15 7.94 -0.49
N TRP A 53 -39.86 8.29 -0.43
CA TRP A 53 -39.07 8.29 0.81
C TRP A 53 -39.44 9.40 1.81
N GLN A 54 -40.23 10.39 1.38
CA GLN A 54 -40.68 11.52 2.20
C GLN A 54 -42.12 11.41 2.67
N ARG A 55 -42.89 10.47 2.11
CA ARG A 55 -44.30 10.31 2.47
C ARG A 55 -44.46 10.08 3.98
N PRO A 56 -45.50 10.65 4.61
CA PRO A 56 -45.82 10.34 6.01
C PRO A 56 -46.27 8.88 6.14
N GLY A 57 -46.23 8.34 7.37
CA GLY A 57 -46.76 7.02 7.73
C GLY A 57 -45.70 5.95 8.02
N LEU A 58 -44.51 6.02 7.41
CA LEU A 58 -43.37 5.16 7.76
C LEU A 58 -42.13 6.02 7.98
N ALA A 59 -41.41 5.79 9.08
CA ALA A 59 -40.14 6.44 9.32
C ALA A 59 -39.08 5.92 8.34
N ARG A 60 -38.01 6.69 8.13
CA ARG A 60 -36.92 6.29 7.21
C ARG A 60 -36.23 4.98 7.63
N ARG A 61 -36.16 4.70 8.94
CA ARG A 61 -35.68 3.40 9.45
C ARG A 61 -36.57 2.26 8.94
N ASP A 62 -37.88 2.38 9.06
CA ASP A 62 -38.83 1.33 8.67
C ASP A 62 -38.81 1.08 7.16
N ARG A 63 -38.65 2.16 6.38
CA ARG A 63 -38.45 2.07 4.93
C ARG A 63 -37.18 1.31 4.57
N SER A 64 -36.12 1.47 5.35
CA SER A 64 -34.87 0.74 5.15
C SER A 64 -35.05 -0.76 5.41
N ILE A 65 -35.85 -1.14 6.40
CA ILE A 65 -36.21 -2.56 6.65
C ILE A 65 -36.87 -3.18 5.42
N ALA A 66 -37.88 -2.50 4.85
CA ALA A 66 -38.59 -2.98 3.67
C ALA A 66 -37.66 -3.12 2.45
N VAL A 67 -36.76 -2.16 2.25
CA VAL A 67 -35.80 -2.19 1.13
C VAL A 67 -34.76 -3.29 1.31
N LEU A 68 -34.18 -3.46 2.50
CA LEU A 68 -33.24 -4.55 2.76
C LEU A 68 -33.87 -5.92 2.51
N THR A 69 -35.12 -6.10 2.96
CA THR A 69 -35.90 -7.33 2.74
C THR A 69 -36.10 -7.59 1.24
N ALA A 70 -36.53 -6.56 0.48
CA ALA A 70 -36.75 -6.69 -0.95
C ALA A 70 -35.47 -7.01 -1.73
N LEU A 71 -34.36 -6.32 -1.42
CA LEU A 71 -33.08 -6.55 -2.10
C LEU A 71 -32.50 -7.92 -1.78
N ALA A 72 -32.60 -8.38 -0.53
CA ALA A 72 -32.23 -9.73 -0.15
C ALA A 72 -33.07 -10.79 -0.87
N ALA A 73 -34.38 -10.56 -1.01
CA ALA A 73 -35.28 -11.47 -1.71
C ALA A 73 -34.95 -11.63 -3.20
N HIS A 74 -34.53 -10.56 -3.86
CA HIS A 74 -34.19 -10.57 -5.29
C HIS A 74 -32.72 -10.88 -5.57
N GLY A 75 -31.88 -10.99 -4.54
CA GLY A 75 -30.44 -11.22 -4.71
C GLY A 75 -29.69 -10.02 -5.30
N HIS A 76 -30.20 -8.80 -5.15
CA HIS A 76 -29.59 -7.57 -5.65
C HIS A 76 -28.51 -7.09 -4.65
N LEU A 77 -27.38 -7.80 -4.65
CA LEU A 77 -26.37 -7.69 -3.59
C LEU A 77 -25.58 -6.38 -3.62
N ASP A 78 -25.40 -5.77 -4.79
CA ASP A 78 -24.68 -4.50 -4.93
C ASP A 78 -25.50 -3.34 -4.32
N GLU A 79 -26.79 -3.27 -4.66
CA GLU A 79 -27.74 -2.34 -4.06
C GLU A 79 -27.96 -2.64 -2.58
N LEU A 80 -28.00 -3.92 -2.19
CA LEU A 80 -28.14 -4.31 -0.79
C LEU A 80 -27.01 -3.69 0.06
N GLY A 81 -25.76 -3.78 -0.40
CA GLY A 81 -24.63 -3.20 0.33
C GLY A 81 -24.75 -1.68 0.50
N MET A 82 -25.22 -0.98 -0.54
CA MET A 82 -25.51 0.46 -0.44
C MET A 82 -26.61 0.75 0.60
N HIS A 83 -27.68 -0.05 0.59
CA HIS A 83 -28.82 0.14 1.48
C HIS A 83 -28.59 -0.33 2.92
N VAL A 84 -27.62 -1.20 3.18
CA VAL A 84 -27.17 -1.51 4.55
C VAL A 84 -26.52 -0.27 5.20
N ARG A 85 -25.65 0.45 4.47
CA ARG A 85 -25.10 1.74 4.96
C ARG A 85 -26.20 2.77 5.19
N ALA A 86 -27.17 2.83 4.28
CA ALA A 86 -28.32 3.71 4.40
C ALA A 86 -29.17 3.38 5.63
N ALA A 87 -29.37 2.09 5.94
CA ALA A 87 -30.12 1.64 7.09
C ALA A 87 -29.47 2.10 8.41
N VAL A 88 -28.14 1.99 8.52
CA VAL A 88 -27.41 2.51 9.69
C VAL A 88 -27.55 4.03 9.81
N ARG A 89 -27.39 4.79 8.72
CA ARG A 89 -27.61 6.25 8.71
C ARG A 89 -29.04 6.65 9.10
N ASN A 90 -30.01 5.83 8.76
CA ASN A 90 -31.41 6.03 9.12
C ASN A 90 -31.74 5.56 10.55
N GLY A 91 -30.75 5.05 11.30
CA GLY A 91 -30.86 4.75 12.72
C GLY A 91 -31.12 3.28 13.08
N LEU A 92 -30.94 2.33 12.15
CA LEU A 92 -30.94 0.90 12.51
C LEU A 92 -29.60 0.52 13.15
N SER A 93 -29.67 -0.29 14.20
CA SER A 93 -28.50 -0.97 14.76
C SER A 93 -28.18 -2.27 14.00
N ASP A 94 -26.98 -2.79 14.23
CA ASP A 94 -26.52 -4.05 13.62
C ASP A 94 -27.37 -5.24 14.00
N SER A 95 -27.79 -5.29 15.27
CA SER A 95 -28.72 -6.31 15.74
C SER A 95 -30.03 -6.23 14.98
N GLU A 96 -30.57 -5.04 14.74
CA GLU A 96 -31.82 -4.89 14.00
C GLU A 96 -31.67 -5.27 12.52
N ILE A 97 -30.56 -4.91 11.87
CA ILE A 97 -30.26 -5.33 10.50
C ILE A 97 -30.12 -6.87 10.43
N LYS A 98 -29.44 -7.48 11.40
CA LYS A 98 -29.35 -8.93 11.55
C LYS A 98 -30.74 -9.57 11.69
N GLU A 99 -31.60 -9.06 12.56
CA GLU A 99 -32.95 -9.61 12.76
C GLU A 99 -33.81 -9.50 11.50
N VAL A 100 -33.67 -8.43 10.72
CA VAL A 100 -34.36 -8.30 9.41
C VAL A 100 -33.91 -9.38 8.44
N LEU A 101 -32.59 -9.65 8.34
CA LEU A 101 -32.06 -10.67 7.45
C LEU A 101 -32.40 -12.09 7.93
N LEU A 102 -32.42 -12.34 9.26
CA LEU A 102 -32.87 -13.60 9.85
C LEU A 102 -34.34 -13.85 9.54
N GLN A 103 -35.20 -12.85 9.75
CA GLN A 103 -36.63 -12.95 9.44
C GLN A 103 -36.84 -13.20 7.94
N SER A 104 -36.08 -12.51 7.08
CA SER A 104 -36.16 -12.68 5.63
C SER A 104 -35.80 -14.11 5.21
N ALA A 105 -34.80 -14.74 5.85
CA ALA A 105 -34.28 -16.06 5.48
C ALA A 105 -35.33 -17.16 5.43
N ILE A 106 -36.38 -17.07 6.26
CA ILE A 106 -37.47 -18.05 6.31
C ILE A 106 -38.37 -17.97 5.06
N TYR A 107 -38.48 -16.79 4.46
CA TYR A 107 -39.35 -16.57 3.30
C TYR A 107 -38.59 -16.56 1.97
N VAL A 108 -37.35 -16.09 1.97
CA VAL A 108 -36.54 -15.94 0.73
C VAL A 108 -35.54 -17.07 0.53
N GLY A 109 -35.38 -17.95 1.51
CA GLY A 109 -34.47 -19.09 1.48
C GLY A 109 -33.06 -18.79 2.01
N VAL A 110 -32.48 -19.80 2.64
CA VAL A 110 -31.15 -19.74 3.28
C VAL A 110 -30.04 -19.32 2.30
N PRO A 111 -29.99 -19.75 1.02
CA PRO A 111 -28.94 -19.31 0.10
C PRO A 111 -28.94 -17.79 -0.18
N ALA A 112 -30.12 -17.20 -0.41
CA ALA A 112 -30.24 -15.75 -0.64
C ALA A 112 -29.90 -14.97 0.64
N ALA A 113 -30.36 -15.45 1.79
CA ALA A 113 -30.00 -14.88 3.08
C ALA A 113 -28.50 -14.96 3.37
N ASN A 114 -27.84 -16.09 3.07
CA ASN A 114 -26.38 -16.23 3.26
C ASN A 114 -25.59 -15.18 2.46
N SER A 115 -25.97 -14.95 1.20
CA SER A 115 -25.36 -13.90 0.39
C SER A 115 -25.62 -12.51 0.97
N ALA A 116 -26.85 -12.25 1.43
CA ALA A 116 -27.20 -11.00 2.08
C ALA A 116 -26.44 -10.76 3.40
N PHE A 117 -26.26 -11.80 4.22
CA PHE A 117 -25.48 -11.76 5.46
C PHE A 117 -24.01 -11.45 5.19
N LYS A 118 -23.40 -12.07 4.18
CA LYS A 118 -22.00 -11.77 3.80
C LYS A 118 -21.83 -10.30 3.42
N VAL A 119 -22.75 -9.77 2.62
CA VAL A 119 -22.74 -8.35 2.21
C VAL A 119 -22.94 -7.45 3.42
N ALA A 120 -23.93 -7.73 4.27
CA ALA A 120 -24.21 -6.94 5.45
C ALA A 120 -23.06 -6.96 6.47
N GLN A 121 -22.46 -8.13 6.73
CA GLN A 121 -21.30 -8.25 7.63
C GLN A 121 -20.13 -7.37 7.16
N ARG A 122 -19.78 -7.47 5.87
CA ARG A 122 -18.74 -6.62 5.29
C ARG A 122 -19.09 -5.14 5.47
N VAL A 123 -20.29 -4.75 5.07
CA VAL A 123 -20.70 -3.34 5.09
C VAL A 123 -20.83 -2.78 6.51
N LEU A 124 -21.30 -3.57 7.48
CA LEU A 124 -21.41 -3.12 8.87
C LEU A 124 -20.02 -2.97 9.50
N ALA A 125 -19.11 -3.90 9.25
CA ALA A 125 -17.70 -3.73 9.61
C ALA A 125 -17.14 -2.42 9.03
N ASP A 126 -17.46 -2.12 7.76
CA ASP A 126 -17.07 -0.88 7.10
C ASP A 126 -17.66 0.38 7.76
N VAL A 127 -18.89 0.32 8.26
CA VAL A 127 -19.60 1.47 8.84
C VAL A 127 -19.11 1.77 10.26
N HIS A 128 -18.85 0.74 11.08
CA HIS A 128 -18.39 0.93 12.46
C HIS A 128 -16.92 1.26 12.59
N ALA A 129 -16.15 1.08 11.52
CA ALA A 129 -14.77 1.51 11.46
C ALA A 129 -14.61 3.05 11.44
N GLY A 130 -15.68 3.85 11.30
CA GLY A 130 -15.66 5.32 11.45
C GLY A 130 -14.92 6.11 10.35
N GLU A 131 -14.14 5.44 9.53
CA GLU A 131 -13.51 5.89 8.30
C GLU A 131 -13.70 4.76 7.28
N GLN A 132 -13.51 5.07 5.99
CA GLN A 132 -13.56 4.05 4.93
C GLN A 132 -12.85 2.77 5.40
N PRO A 133 -13.46 1.58 5.23
CA PRO A 133 -12.80 0.35 5.60
C PRO A 133 -11.49 0.26 4.83
N ALA A 134 -10.40 0.38 5.57
CA ALA A 134 -9.24 -0.40 5.28
C ALA A 134 -9.71 -1.86 5.21
N SER A 135 -9.76 -2.40 3.99
CA SER A 135 -9.99 -3.84 3.83
C SER A 135 -8.90 -4.58 4.59
N GLU A 136 -9.10 -5.85 4.92
CA GLU A 136 -8.14 -6.80 5.54
C GLU A 136 -6.79 -6.95 4.79
N THR A 137 -6.50 -6.05 3.85
CA THR A 137 -5.43 -6.01 2.87
C THR A 137 -4.92 -4.58 2.61
N ASP A 138 -5.37 -3.58 3.37
CA ASP A 138 -4.84 -2.23 3.31
C ASP A 138 -3.48 -2.19 3.97
N LYS A 139 -2.46 -1.94 3.15
CA LYS A 139 -1.07 -2.06 3.56
C LYS A 139 -0.55 -0.78 4.19
N VAL A 140 -1.38 0.13 4.70
CA VAL A 140 -0.91 1.44 5.16
C VAL A 140 -0.59 1.42 6.65
N PHE A 141 0.66 1.74 6.99
CA PHE A 141 1.18 1.70 8.36
C PHE A 141 1.78 3.05 8.76
N ASP A 142 1.84 3.28 10.08
CA ASP A 142 2.74 4.26 10.67
C ASP A 142 4.19 3.77 10.58
N ALA A 143 5.16 4.70 10.51
CA ALA A 143 6.57 4.38 10.29
C ALA A 143 7.15 3.48 11.39
N ASP A 144 6.95 3.82 12.66
CA ASP A 144 7.53 3.07 13.78
C ASP A 144 6.90 1.67 13.85
N LYS A 145 5.57 1.60 13.76
CA LYS A 145 4.84 0.32 13.72
C LYS A 145 5.23 -0.57 12.55
N SER A 146 5.66 0.03 11.43
CA SER A 146 6.05 -0.74 10.25
C SER A 146 7.35 -1.51 10.42
N VAL A 147 8.16 -1.21 11.44
CA VAL A 147 9.49 -1.83 11.67
C VAL A 147 9.59 -2.55 13.03
N ASP A 148 8.52 -2.60 13.83
CA ASP A 148 8.54 -3.16 15.19
C ASP A 148 9.02 -4.62 15.27
N ASP A 149 8.73 -5.42 14.23
CA ASP A 149 9.05 -6.85 14.16
C ASP A 149 10.43 -7.16 13.55
N ILE A 150 11.23 -6.14 13.25
CA ILE A 150 12.60 -6.34 12.76
C ILE A 150 13.48 -6.80 13.93
N ALA A 151 13.94 -8.04 13.87
CA ALA A 151 14.75 -8.65 14.90
C ALA A 151 16.24 -8.29 14.77
N ASP A 152 16.96 -8.37 15.89
CA ASP A 152 18.43 -8.37 15.88
C ASP A 152 18.97 -9.45 14.93
N GLY A 153 20.07 -9.15 14.25
CA GLY A 153 20.68 -10.08 13.29
C GLY A 153 20.05 -10.10 11.90
N SER A 154 18.93 -9.40 11.69
CA SER A 154 18.22 -9.37 10.40
C SER A 154 19.10 -8.87 9.26
N THR A 155 18.91 -9.44 8.08
CA THR A 155 19.40 -8.89 6.81
C THR A 155 18.38 -7.89 6.28
N VAL A 156 18.82 -6.65 6.05
CA VAL A 156 17.95 -5.54 5.64
C VAL A 156 18.44 -4.96 4.31
N LEU A 157 17.62 -5.06 3.26
CA LEU A 157 17.85 -4.33 2.01
C LEU A 157 17.35 -2.91 2.19
N ILE A 158 18.19 -1.92 1.90
CA ILE A 158 17.80 -0.51 1.97
C ILE A 158 17.90 0.07 0.56
N GLY A 159 16.79 0.59 0.04
CA GLY A 159 16.73 1.23 -1.27
C GLY A 159 17.49 2.55 -1.33
N GLY A 160 17.77 3.00 -2.55
CA GLY A 160 18.40 4.28 -2.81
C GLY A 160 19.73 4.19 -3.56
N PHE A 161 20.12 5.32 -4.14
CA PHE A 161 21.43 5.55 -4.73
C PHE A 161 21.93 6.91 -4.23
N GLY A 162 22.87 6.90 -3.28
CA GLY A 162 23.11 8.05 -2.40
C GLY A 162 21.79 8.52 -1.77
N ASN A 163 21.45 9.80 -1.95
CA ASN A 163 20.21 10.38 -1.41
C ASN A 163 18.96 10.09 -2.25
N ALA A 164 19.12 9.72 -3.53
CA ALA A 164 17.98 9.54 -4.43
C ALA A 164 17.27 8.22 -4.12
N GLY A 165 16.00 8.30 -3.72
CA GLY A 165 15.20 7.10 -3.40
C GLY A 165 15.55 6.44 -2.06
N GLN A 166 16.27 7.14 -1.17
CA GLN A 166 16.57 6.63 0.18
C GLN A 166 15.32 6.80 1.08
N PRO A 167 14.87 5.75 1.79
CA PRO A 167 13.70 5.80 2.66
C PRO A 167 14.06 6.34 4.05
N TRP A 168 14.26 7.66 4.15
CA TRP A 168 14.74 8.34 5.37
C TRP A 168 13.92 8.00 6.62
N GLU A 169 12.60 8.18 6.58
CA GLU A 169 11.72 7.93 7.72
C GLU A 169 11.74 6.46 8.18
N LEU A 170 11.87 5.50 7.26
CA LEU A 170 11.99 4.09 7.64
C LEU A 170 13.35 3.76 8.26
N ILE A 171 14.43 4.40 7.78
CA ILE A 171 15.76 4.23 8.37
C ILE A 171 15.80 4.82 9.77
N ASP A 172 15.19 6.00 9.98
CA ASP A 172 15.08 6.60 11.31
C ASP A 172 14.19 5.78 12.23
N ALA A 173 13.06 5.25 11.74
CA ALA A 173 12.20 4.35 12.51
C ALA A 173 12.97 3.09 12.95
N LEU A 174 13.72 2.43 12.06
CA LEU A 174 14.56 1.28 12.41
C LEU A 174 15.67 1.66 13.42
N ARG A 175 16.25 2.85 13.27
CA ARG A 175 17.25 3.37 14.22
C ARG A 175 16.64 3.58 15.61
N HIS A 176 15.42 4.11 15.69
CA HIS A 176 14.70 4.30 16.96
C HIS A 176 14.24 2.98 17.58
N GLN A 177 13.76 2.05 16.75
CA GLN A 177 13.33 0.71 17.15
C GLN A 177 14.49 -0.07 17.79
N GLY A 178 15.71 0.13 17.29
CA GLY A 178 16.94 -0.21 18.02
C GLY A 178 17.51 -1.60 17.74
N ALA A 179 17.02 -2.33 16.74
CA ALA A 179 17.58 -3.61 16.33
C ALA A 179 19.09 -3.51 16.03
N ARG A 180 19.85 -4.51 16.47
CA ARG A 180 21.32 -4.56 16.38
C ARG A 180 21.78 -5.73 15.53
N ASP A 181 23.09 -5.81 15.33
CA ASP A 181 23.74 -6.89 14.60
C ASP A 181 23.22 -7.08 13.16
N LEU A 182 22.73 -5.99 12.54
CA LEU A 182 22.11 -6.03 11.23
C LEU A 182 23.15 -6.28 10.12
N THR A 183 22.73 -7.02 9.10
CA THR A 183 23.43 -7.06 7.81
C THR A 183 22.70 -6.16 6.83
N VAL A 184 23.29 -5.02 6.48
CA VAL A 184 22.66 -4.06 5.58
C VAL A 184 23.17 -4.26 4.15
N VAL A 185 22.24 -4.30 3.20
CA VAL A 185 22.54 -4.32 1.76
C VAL A 185 22.05 -3.02 1.14
N ASN A 186 22.98 -2.20 0.66
CA ASN A 186 22.70 -0.93 0.00
C ASN A 186 23.74 -0.67 -1.10
N ASN A 187 23.44 0.18 -2.07
CA ASN A 187 24.42 0.54 -3.08
C ASN A 187 25.66 1.25 -2.48
N ASN A 188 25.45 2.04 -1.43
CA ASN A 188 26.42 2.88 -0.73
C ASN A 188 26.48 2.56 0.77
N ALA A 189 27.49 3.08 1.48
CA ALA A 189 27.64 2.95 2.93
C ALA A 189 27.25 4.22 3.71
N GLY A 190 26.28 4.98 3.21
CA GLY A 190 25.84 6.24 3.82
C GLY A 190 26.69 7.46 3.43
N ASN A 191 26.13 8.64 3.72
CA ASN A 191 26.69 9.96 3.42
C ASN A 191 26.41 10.91 4.59
N GLY A 192 27.40 11.70 5.01
CA GLY A 192 27.27 12.64 6.11
C GLY A 192 26.93 11.93 7.42
N GLU A 193 25.95 12.44 8.16
CA GLU A 193 25.55 11.91 9.47
C GLU A 193 24.07 11.52 9.57
N VAL A 194 23.36 11.43 8.43
CA VAL A 194 21.90 11.16 8.39
C VAL A 194 21.59 9.83 7.68
N GLY A 195 20.38 9.32 7.88
CA GLY A 195 19.90 8.11 7.20
C GLY A 195 20.80 6.92 7.49
N LEU A 196 21.28 6.24 6.43
CA LEU A 196 22.13 5.06 6.62
C LEU A 196 23.40 5.36 7.45
N ALA A 197 23.99 6.55 7.31
CA ALA A 197 25.14 6.93 8.12
C ALA A 197 24.79 7.05 9.61
N ALA A 198 23.59 7.52 9.95
CA ALA A 198 23.12 7.57 11.34
C ALA A 198 22.91 6.17 11.94
N LEU A 199 22.38 5.23 11.13
CA LEU A 199 22.20 3.84 11.54
C LEU A 199 23.54 3.15 11.81
N LEU A 200 24.55 3.41 10.96
CA LEU A 200 25.93 2.96 11.18
C LEU A 200 26.52 3.55 12.47
N LYS A 201 26.41 4.88 12.65
CA LYS A 201 26.92 5.61 13.83
C LYS A 201 26.28 5.13 15.15
N ALA A 202 25.05 4.61 15.10
CA ALA A 202 24.36 4.02 16.26
C ALA A 202 24.88 2.62 16.65
N GLY A 203 25.82 2.04 15.88
CA GLY A 203 26.37 0.71 16.14
C GLY A 203 25.35 -0.41 15.93
N GLN A 204 24.35 -0.21 15.07
CA GLN A 204 23.29 -1.19 14.80
C GLN A 204 23.65 -2.17 13.68
N VAL A 205 24.69 -1.89 12.89
CA VAL A 205 25.06 -2.66 11.70
C VAL A 205 26.38 -3.38 11.92
N ARG A 206 26.35 -4.72 11.90
CA ARG A 206 27.55 -5.55 11.97
C ARG A 206 28.24 -5.67 10.62
N LYS A 207 27.47 -5.80 9.54
CA LYS A 207 28.00 -6.02 8.19
C LYS A 207 27.29 -5.16 7.16
N ILE A 208 28.04 -4.64 6.20
CA ILE A 208 27.51 -3.97 5.01
C ILE A 208 27.92 -4.68 3.72
N ILE A 209 26.94 -4.92 2.85
CA ILE A 209 27.13 -5.41 1.49
C ILE A 209 26.82 -4.27 0.53
N CYS A 210 27.82 -3.77 -0.19
CA CYS A 210 27.61 -2.60 -1.05
C CYS A 210 28.58 -2.56 -2.23
N SER A 211 28.32 -1.67 -3.18
CA SER A 211 29.18 -1.48 -4.34
C SER A 211 30.10 -0.28 -4.26
N PHE A 212 29.75 0.72 -3.44
CA PHE A 212 30.48 1.97 -3.36
C PHE A 212 30.50 2.50 -1.93
N PRO A 213 31.33 1.90 -1.05
CA PRO A 213 31.37 2.25 0.38
C PRO A 213 32.00 3.60 0.68
N ARG A 214 32.93 4.07 -0.17
CA ARG A 214 33.75 5.25 0.10
C ARG A 214 33.42 6.40 -0.83
N GLN A 215 33.24 7.58 -0.27
CA GLN A 215 32.95 8.83 -0.97
C GLN A 215 33.44 10.01 -0.13
N LYS A 216 33.31 11.25 -0.62
CA LYS A 216 33.90 12.44 0.04
C LYS A 216 33.41 12.63 1.50
N ASP A 217 32.20 12.18 1.80
CA ASP A 217 31.47 12.35 3.05
C ASP A 217 31.08 11.01 3.70
N SER A 218 31.92 9.98 3.60
CA SER A 218 31.70 8.66 4.24
C SER A 218 32.49 8.48 5.55
N GLN A 219 32.69 9.54 6.35
CA GLN A 219 33.56 9.52 7.53
C GLN A 219 33.15 8.44 8.54
N VAL A 220 31.84 8.32 8.83
CA VAL A 220 31.31 7.32 9.77
C VAL A 220 31.70 5.90 9.36
N PHE A 221 31.50 5.53 8.10
CA PHE A 221 31.86 4.21 7.61
C PHE A 221 33.39 4.00 7.63
N ASP A 222 34.16 4.98 7.15
CA ASP A 222 35.63 4.91 7.11
C ASP A 222 36.21 4.70 8.52
N GLU A 223 35.66 5.34 9.54
CA GLU A 223 36.08 5.20 10.95
C GLU A 223 35.75 3.82 11.51
N LEU A 224 34.50 3.37 11.40
CA LEU A 224 34.06 2.05 11.88
C LEU A 224 34.82 0.91 11.19
N TYR A 225 35.03 1.00 9.88
CA TYR A 225 35.73 -0.03 9.11
C TYR A 225 37.21 -0.12 9.51
N ARG A 226 37.88 1.03 9.72
CA ARG A 226 39.29 1.04 10.18
C ARG A 226 39.45 0.56 11.62
N ALA A 227 38.44 0.78 12.46
CA ALA A 227 38.39 0.25 13.82
C ALA A 227 38.10 -1.27 13.87
N GLY A 228 37.66 -1.86 12.76
CA GLY A 228 37.24 -3.26 12.70
C GLY A 228 35.88 -3.53 13.33
N GLU A 229 35.07 -2.48 13.51
CA GLU A 229 33.74 -2.55 14.15
C GLU A 229 32.63 -2.89 13.16
N ILE A 230 32.90 -2.85 11.85
CA ILE A 230 31.96 -3.23 10.79
C ILE A 230 32.64 -4.07 9.70
N GLU A 231 31.98 -5.13 9.27
CA GLU A 231 32.40 -5.96 8.14
C GLU A 231 31.95 -5.36 6.80
N LEU A 232 32.78 -5.48 5.76
CA LEU A 232 32.45 -5.06 4.40
C LEU A 232 32.51 -6.24 3.43
N GLU A 233 31.43 -6.47 2.69
CA GLU A 233 31.43 -7.24 1.46
C GLU A 233 31.28 -6.28 0.27
N LEU A 234 32.38 -6.04 -0.44
CA LEU A 234 32.39 -5.19 -1.63
C LEU A 234 31.94 -5.99 -2.85
N VAL A 235 30.91 -5.52 -3.55
CA VAL A 235 30.30 -6.22 -4.69
C VAL A 235 30.17 -5.26 -5.88
N PRO A 236 30.60 -5.61 -7.10
CA PRO A 236 30.36 -4.76 -8.27
C PRO A 236 28.87 -4.41 -8.41
N GLN A 237 28.53 -3.15 -8.69
CA GLN A 237 27.14 -2.67 -8.66
C GLN A 237 26.18 -3.51 -9.53
N GLY A 238 26.62 -3.91 -10.72
CA GLY A 238 25.84 -4.79 -11.59
C GLY A 238 25.61 -6.17 -10.98
N ASN A 239 26.63 -6.76 -10.34
CA ASN A 239 26.49 -8.03 -9.62
C ASN A 239 25.59 -7.87 -8.40
N LEU A 240 25.70 -6.77 -7.64
CA LEU A 240 24.82 -6.49 -6.49
C LEU A 240 23.35 -6.46 -6.92
N ALA A 241 23.03 -5.71 -7.98
CA ALA A 241 21.69 -5.63 -8.53
C ALA A 241 21.18 -7.01 -9.01
N GLU A 242 22.01 -7.75 -9.74
CA GLU A 242 21.61 -9.05 -10.28
C GLU A 242 21.53 -10.15 -9.19
N ARG A 243 22.36 -10.09 -8.14
CA ARG A 243 22.25 -10.99 -6.96
C ARG A 243 20.93 -10.78 -6.22
N ILE A 244 20.52 -9.53 -6.01
CA ILE A 244 19.22 -9.21 -5.41
C ILE A 244 18.08 -9.70 -6.32
N ARG A 245 18.13 -9.37 -7.61
CA ARG A 245 17.11 -9.80 -8.60
C ARG A 245 17.00 -11.34 -8.66
N ALA A 246 18.13 -12.05 -8.66
CA ALA A 246 18.19 -13.50 -8.63
C ALA A 246 17.54 -14.06 -7.37
N GLY A 247 17.78 -13.44 -6.21
CA GLY A 247 17.15 -13.80 -4.94
C GLY A 247 15.63 -13.74 -4.98
N GLY A 248 15.07 -12.65 -5.52
CA GLY A 248 13.64 -12.48 -5.66
C GLY A 248 12.99 -13.32 -6.77
N ALA A 249 13.75 -13.66 -7.82
CA ALA A 249 13.29 -14.53 -8.90
C ALA A 249 13.42 -16.04 -8.58
N GLY A 250 13.99 -16.41 -7.43
CA GLY A 250 14.20 -17.82 -7.09
C GLY A 250 15.37 -18.49 -7.81
N ILE A 251 16.31 -17.72 -8.36
CA ILE A 251 17.46 -18.24 -9.09
C ILE A 251 18.60 -18.55 -8.11
N GLY A 252 19.11 -19.79 -8.14
CA GLY A 252 20.12 -20.28 -7.19
C GLY A 252 21.53 -19.67 -7.35
N GLY A 253 21.78 -18.94 -8.43
CA GLY A 253 23.05 -18.25 -8.72
C GLY A 253 23.22 -18.02 -10.22
N PHE A 254 24.19 -17.20 -10.60
CA PHE A 254 24.46 -16.88 -12.00
C PHE A 254 25.94 -16.62 -12.26
N PHE A 255 26.38 -16.85 -13.49
CA PHE A 255 27.72 -16.49 -13.95
C PHE A 255 27.72 -15.08 -14.55
N THR A 256 28.70 -14.26 -14.16
CA THR A 256 28.92 -12.90 -14.68
C THR A 256 30.39 -12.68 -14.98
N PRO A 257 30.74 -11.96 -16.07
CA PRO A 257 32.15 -11.67 -16.37
C PRO A 257 32.72 -10.59 -15.43
N THR A 258 31.85 -9.84 -14.75
CA THR A 258 32.25 -8.74 -13.87
C THR A 258 32.95 -9.27 -12.62
N GLY A 259 34.22 -8.88 -12.45
CA GLY A 259 35.07 -9.28 -11.33
C GLY A 259 36.05 -10.41 -11.66
N TYR A 260 35.90 -11.10 -12.79
CA TYR A 260 36.83 -12.16 -13.21
C TYR A 260 38.26 -11.62 -13.32
N GLY A 261 39.23 -12.36 -12.77
CA GLY A 261 40.65 -11.97 -12.78
C GLY A 261 41.00 -10.82 -11.83
N THR A 262 40.10 -10.45 -10.92
CA THR A 262 40.35 -9.46 -9.86
C THR A 262 40.23 -10.09 -8.48
N ALA A 263 40.65 -9.37 -7.43
CA ALA A 263 40.47 -9.81 -6.04
C ALA A 263 39.00 -10.11 -5.67
N LEU A 264 38.02 -9.55 -6.38
CA LEU A 264 36.60 -9.80 -6.14
C LEU A 264 36.14 -11.21 -6.58
N ALA A 265 36.96 -11.93 -7.34
CA ALA A 265 36.71 -13.31 -7.74
C ALA A 265 37.37 -14.35 -6.82
N GLU A 266 38.23 -13.92 -5.90
CA GLU A 266 38.94 -14.83 -5.00
C GLU A 266 37.95 -15.62 -4.14
N GLY A 267 38.15 -16.94 -4.04
CA GLY A 267 37.27 -17.84 -3.30
C GLY A 267 35.93 -18.17 -3.97
N LYS A 268 35.62 -17.62 -5.15
CA LYS A 268 34.39 -17.91 -5.90
C LYS A 268 34.62 -18.95 -7.00
N GLU A 269 33.58 -19.69 -7.37
CA GLU A 269 33.63 -20.54 -8.58
C GLU A 269 33.82 -19.65 -9.81
N THR A 270 34.68 -20.10 -10.73
CA THR A 270 34.90 -19.42 -12.01
C THR A 270 34.78 -20.41 -13.16
N ARG A 271 34.34 -19.93 -14.32
CA ARG A 271 34.16 -20.74 -15.52
C ARG A 271 34.51 -19.95 -16.78
N THR A 272 35.09 -20.62 -17.77
CA THR A 272 35.18 -20.09 -19.13
C THR A 272 33.95 -20.51 -19.91
N ILE A 273 33.18 -19.54 -20.42
CA ILE A 273 31.99 -19.75 -21.25
C ILE A 273 32.25 -19.02 -22.56
N ASP A 274 32.20 -19.73 -23.68
CA ASP A 274 32.48 -19.21 -25.03
C ASP A 274 33.78 -18.38 -25.12
N GLY A 275 34.85 -18.88 -24.48
CA GLY A 275 36.17 -18.24 -24.49
C GLY A 275 36.33 -17.04 -23.56
N ARG A 276 35.29 -16.64 -22.82
CA ARG A 276 35.35 -15.54 -21.84
C ARG A 276 35.28 -16.07 -20.41
N GLY A 277 36.04 -15.46 -19.50
CA GLY A 277 36.02 -15.80 -18.07
C GLY A 277 34.82 -15.19 -17.33
N TYR A 278 34.20 -16.00 -16.47
CA TYR A 278 33.05 -15.64 -15.63
C TYR A 278 33.30 -16.06 -14.19
N VAL A 279 32.64 -15.37 -13.26
CA VAL A 279 32.59 -15.64 -11.83
C VAL A 279 31.15 -16.01 -11.47
N PHE A 280 30.97 -17.01 -10.63
CA PHE A 280 29.68 -17.38 -10.09
C PHE A 280 29.32 -16.48 -8.90
N GLU A 281 28.11 -15.91 -8.93
CA GLU A 281 27.58 -15.06 -7.87
C GLU A 281 26.31 -15.69 -7.27
N MET A 282 26.25 -15.71 -5.94
CA MET A 282 25.11 -16.23 -5.18
C MET A 282 24.01 -15.18 -5.00
N PRO A 283 22.72 -15.56 -5.06
CA PRO A 283 21.62 -14.63 -4.84
C PRO A 283 21.68 -14.01 -3.44
N ILE A 284 21.17 -12.77 -3.33
CA ILE A 284 20.95 -12.10 -2.04
C ILE A 284 19.46 -12.13 -1.75
N ARG A 285 19.10 -12.66 -0.57
CA ARG A 285 17.78 -12.54 0.03
C ARG A 285 17.91 -11.85 1.39
N ALA A 286 16.81 -11.30 1.86
CA ALA A 286 16.76 -10.59 3.12
C ALA A 286 15.50 -10.91 3.91
N ASP A 287 15.54 -10.62 5.20
CA ASP A 287 14.36 -10.68 6.05
C ASP A 287 13.45 -9.50 5.73
N VAL A 288 14.04 -8.31 5.52
CA VAL A 288 13.29 -7.07 5.29
C VAL A 288 13.86 -6.22 4.16
N ALA A 289 13.00 -5.58 3.38
CA ALA A 289 13.37 -4.52 2.44
C ALA A 289 12.70 -3.19 2.82
N LEU A 290 13.51 -2.16 3.07
CA LEU A 290 13.06 -0.78 3.22
C LEU A 290 13.29 -0.05 1.90
N ILE A 291 12.22 0.36 1.21
CA ILE A 291 12.32 1.01 -0.11
C ILE A 291 11.56 2.33 -0.14
N LYS A 292 11.87 3.19 -1.12
CA LYS A 292 11.11 4.42 -1.38
C LYS A 292 10.52 4.42 -2.78
N ALA A 293 9.25 4.77 -2.89
CA ALA A 293 8.57 5.03 -4.16
C ALA A 293 7.94 6.43 -4.18
N HIS A 294 7.41 6.83 -5.32
CA HIS A 294 6.75 8.13 -5.47
C HIS A 294 5.32 8.06 -4.93
N ARG A 295 4.52 7.10 -5.44
CA ARG A 295 3.14 6.88 -5.02
C ARG A 295 2.90 5.38 -4.85
N ALA A 296 1.99 5.04 -3.93
CA ALA A 296 1.42 3.71 -3.82
C ALA A 296 -0.11 3.78 -3.94
N ASP A 297 -0.76 2.71 -4.38
CA ASP A 297 -2.16 2.50 -4.03
C ASP A 297 -2.29 1.72 -2.70
N VAL A 298 -3.51 1.57 -2.19
CA VAL A 298 -3.78 0.86 -0.93
C VAL A 298 -3.44 -0.63 -0.96
N ARG A 299 -3.20 -1.23 -2.14
CA ARG A 299 -2.76 -2.62 -2.32
C ARG A 299 -1.24 -2.76 -2.41
N GLY A 300 -0.51 -1.64 -2.40
CA GLY A 300 0.94 -1.60 -2.48
C GLY A 300 1.51 -1.56 -3.91
N ASN A 301 0.69 -1.30 -4.94
CA ASN A 301 1.25 -1.08 -6.29
C ASN A 301 2.05 0.21 -6.30
N LEU A 302 3.31 0.18 -6.74
CA LEU A 302 4.22 1.32 -6.67
C LEU A 302 4.56 1.89 -8.04
N VAL A 303 4.62 3.22 -8.09
CA VAL A 303 5.26 3.98 -9.17
C VAL A 303 6.41 4.81 -8.61
N TYR A 304 7.44 5.00 -9.44
CA TYR A 304 8.68 5.70 -9.04
C TYR A 304 8.89 6.95 -9.89
N ARG A 305 9.70 7.88 -9.37
CA ARG A 305 10.00 9.14 -10.05
C ARG A 305 11.46 9.20 -10.46
N LYS A 306 11.71 9.09 -11.77
CA LYS A 306 13.05 9.24 -12.37
C LYS A 306 14.08 8.28 -11.73
N THR A 307 15.27 8.79 -11.41
CA THR A 307 16.40 8.02 -10.85
C THR A 307 16.20 7.58 -9.39
N ALA A 308 15.16 8.07 -8.71
CA ALA A 308 14.79 7.59 -7.37
C ALA A 308 14.20 6.16 -7.40
N ARG A 309 14.00 5.55 -8.59
CA ARG A 309 13.62 4.14 -8.74
C ARG A 309 14.72 3.17 -8.32
N ASN A 310 15.91 3.34 -8.89
CA ASN A 310 17.14 2.56 -8.63
C ASN A 310 16.92 1.09 -8.20
N PHE A 311 17.32 0.72 -6.99
CA PHE A 311 17.29 -0.65 -6.45
C PHE A 311 15.93 -1.05 -5.87
N GLY A 312 15.01 -0.09 -5.66
CA GLY A 312 13.73 -0.33 -5.00
C GLY A 312 12.94 -1.53 -5.54
N PRO A 313 12.69 -1.62 -6.86
CA PRO A 313 11.92 -2.73 -7.43
C PRO A 313 12.56 -4.11 -7.22
N ILE A 314 13.88 -4.24 -7.39
CA ILE A 314 14.55 -5.54 -7.24
C ILE A 314 14.63 -5.95 -5.77
N MET A 315 14.81 -4.99 -4.85
CA MET A 315 14.82 -5.25 -3.40
C MET A 315 13.45 -5.70 -2.89
N ALA A 316 12.36 -5.12 -3.40
CA ALA A 316 10.99 -5.51 -3.05
C ALA A 316 10.73 -7.01 -3.29
N THR A 317 11.33 -7.56 -4.36
CA THR A 317 11.14 -8.97 -4.70
C THR A 317 11.98 -9.93 -3.87
N ALA A 318 13.03 -9.44 -3.21
CA ALA A 318 14.09 -10.26 -2.62
C ALA A 318 14.06 -10.34 -1.08
N ALA A 319 13.04 -9.78 -0.44
CA ALA A 319 12.86 -9.82 1.00
C ALA A 319 11.59 -10.60 1.40
N ALA A 320 11.59 -11.14 2.62
CA ALA A 320 10.40 -11.78 3.20
C ALA A 320 9.31 -10.75 3.55
N THR A 321 9.71 -9.57 4.03
CA THR A 321 8.83 -8.43 4.30
C THR A 321 9.32 -7.18 3.58
N THR A 322 8.49 -6.54 2.76
CA THR A 322 8.81 -5.28 2.08
C THR A 322 7.99 -4.12 2.63
N ILE A 323 8.68 -3.06 3.03
CA ILE A 323 8.12 -1.82 3.57
C ILE A 323 8.47 -0.67 2.63
N ALA A 324 7.45 -0.10 2.00
CA ALA A 324 7.56 0.94 0.99
C ALA A 324 7.16 2.31 1.53
N GLN A 325 8.12 3.22 1.64
CA GLN A 325 7.88 4.61 1.94
C GLN A 325 7.44 5.38 0.69
N VAL A 326 6.33 6.11 0.74
CA VAL A 326 5.78 6.85 -0.42
C VAL A 326 5.36 8.27 -0.07
N GLN A 327 5.34 9.16 -1.06
CA GLN A 327 4.87 10.54 -0.84
C GLN A 327 3.34 10.60 -0.73
N ASP A 328 2.67 9.88 -1.62
CA ASP A 328 1.21 9.82 -1.68
C ASP A 328 0.72 8.39 -1.74
N VAL A 329 -0.34 8.12 -0.99
CA VAL A 329 -1.17 6.92 -1.14
C VAL A 329 -2.42 7.32 -1.88
N VAL A 330 -2.77 6.60 -2.95
CA VAL A 330 -3.96 6.84 -3.77
C VAL A 330 -4.99 5.71 -3.61
N PRO A 331 -6.27 5.97 -3.88
CA PRO A 331 -7.27 4.91 -3.95
C PRO A 331 -6.94 3.87 -5.03
N LEU A 332 -7.53 2.68 -4.93
CA LEU A 332 -7.50 1.70 -6.02
C LEU A 332 -8.01 2.32 -7.32
N GLY A 333 -7.32 2.02 -8.43
CA GLY A 333 -7.56 2.65 -9.73
C GLY A 333 -6.92 4.04 -9.90
N GLY A 334 -6.31 4.60 -8.83
CA GLY A 334 -5.57 5.87 -8.90
C GLY A 334 -4.18 5.77 -9.54
N ILE A 335 -3.74 4.56 -9.86
CA ILE A 335 -2.55 4.25 -10.66
C ILE A 335 -3.03 3.48 -11.88
N ASP A 336 -2.66 3.95 -13.07
CA ASP A 336 -2.85 3.21 -14.31
C ASP A 336 -2.06 1.88 -14.24
N PRO A 337 -2.72 0.72 -14.44
CA PRO A 337 -2.07 -0.59 -14.38
C PRO A 337 -0.79 -0.69 -15.22
N GLU A 338 -0.75 -0.06 -16.40
CA GLU A 338 0.42 -0.12 -17.30
C GLU A 338 1.61 0.70 -16.78
N ASN A 339 1.38 1.58 -15.82
CA ASN A 339 2.44 2.38 -15.18
C ASN A 339 2.97 1.74 -13.90
N VAL A 340 2.37 0.66 -13.40
CA VAL A 340 2.82 -0.02 -12.18
C VAL A 340 4.20 -0.63 -12.41
N VAL A 341 5.16 -0.22 -11.60
CA VAL A 341 6.55 -0.70 -11.70
C VAL A 341 6.80 -1.87 -10.77
N THR A 342 6.34 -1.76 -9.53
CA THR A 342 6.42 -2.83 -8.54
C THR A 342 4.99 -3.23 -8.18
N PRO A 343 4.53 -4.41 -8.61
CA PRO A 343 3.21 -4.91 -8.25
C PRO A 343 3.09 -5.08 -6.74
N GLY A 344 1.89 -4.79 -6.21
CA GLY A 344 1.62 -4.81 -4.77
C GLY A 344 1.74 -6.17 -4.11
N ILE A 345 1.92 -7.26 -4.88
CA ILE A 345 2.26 -8.58 -4.33
C ILE A 345 3.62 -8.59 -3.62
N TYR A 346 4.55 -7.72 -4.01
CA TYR A 346 5.91 -7.64 -3.44
C TYR A 346 6.04 -6.62 -2.31
N VAL A 347 4.94 -6.03 -1.86
CA VAL A 347 4.93 -4.96 -0.86
C VAL A 347 4.01 -5.40 0.26
N ASP A 348 4.48 -5.45 1.50
CA ASP A 348 3.66 -5.86 2.65
C ASP A 348 3.14 -4.66 3.40
N ARG A 349 3.93 -3.58 3.44
CA ARG A 349 3.63 -2.36 4.20
C ARG A 349 3.96 -1.13 3.35
N VAL A 350 3.15 -0.10 3.48
CA VAL A 350 3.22 1.19 2.81
C VAL A 350 3.18 2.25 3.90
N VAL A 351 4.17 3.12 3.93
CA VAL A 351 4.27 4.21 4.89
C VAL A 351 4.27 5.52 4.14
N ARG A 352 3.33 6.41 4.45
CA ARG A 352 3.31 7.75 3.85
C ARG A 352 4.35 8.63 4.53
N THR A 353 5.15 9.36 3.74
CA THR A 353 6.08 10.35 4.27
C THR A 353 5.34 11.42 5.04
N GLN A 354 5.78 11.68 6.27
CA GLN A 354 5.44 12.93 6.93
C GLN A 354 6.29 14.00 6.26
N VAL A 355 5.67 15.02 5.68
CA VAL A 355 6.38 16.04 4.89
C VAL A 355 7.42 16.73 5.78
N GLN A 356 8.69 16.35 5.65
CA GLN A 356 9.81 17.23 5.98
C GLN A 356 10.31 17.86 4.67
N PRO A 357 10.41 19.19 4.59
CA PRO A 357 11.10 19.82 3.48
C PRO A 357 12.54 19.33 3.46
N ALA A 358 13.02 18.90 2.29
CA ALA A 358 14.41 18.52 2.13
C ALA A 358 15.30 19.69 2.59
N PRO A 359 16.37 19.44 3.37
CA PRO A 359 17.33 20.48 3.66
C PRO A 359 17.89 20.99 2.33
N VAL A 360 17.70 22.29 2.09
CA VAL A 360 18.27 23.00 0.95
C VAL A 360 19.78 22.85 1.07
N LYS A 361 20.41 22.15 0.11
CA LYS A 361 21.85 22.24 -0.04
C LYS A 361 22.15 23.67 -0.48
N GLU A 362 22.70 24.49 0.43
CA GLU A 362 23.41 25.68 0.00
C GLU A 362 24.51 25.24 -0.96
N GLN A 363 24.41 25.74 -2.20
CA GLN A 363 25.48 25.62 -3.17
C GLN A 363 26.65 26.47 -2.63
N ALA A 364 27.70 25.81 -2.18
CA ALA A 364 29.00 26.43 -1.94
C ALA A 364 29.85 26.38 -3.22
#